data_AF-A0A2H0U4V1-F1
#
_entry.id   AF-A0A2H0U4V1-F1
#
_cell.length_a   1.000
_cell.length_b   1.000
_cell.length_c   1.000
_cell.angle_alpha   90.00
_cell.angle_beta   90.00
_cell.angle_gamma   90.00
#
_symmetry.space_group_name_H-M   'P 1'
#
loop_
_entity.id
_entity.type
_entity.pdbx_description
1 polymer ?
#
loop_
_entity_poly.entity_id
_entity_poly.type
_entity_poly.pdbx_seq_one_letter_code
_entity_poly.pdbx_strand_id
1 'polypeptide(L)'
;MKLSLKKGFSFGLTSGIITTLGMIVGLNEGTHLKSVVMSGILIIAVADSLSDAFGMHISEESENQHSHREIWESTIATFLAKLFFALTFIIPILIFKLDIAVIVGVIWGLIVICLLSYLMAYEQKENTFKIMIEHLIIAVNVVIFTHLIGDFISSIFN
;
A
#
# COMPACT_ATOMS: atom_id res chain seq x y z
N MET A 1 -2.70 -0.85 -21.50
CA MET A 1 -3.60 -1.66 -20.65
C MET A 1 -5.01 -1.11 -20.76
N LYS A 2 -6.07 -1.92 -20.59
CA LYS A 2 -7.44 -1.37 -20.49
C LYS A 2 -7.55 -0.41 -19.31
N LEU A 3 -8.40 0.60 -19.42
CA LEU A 3 -8.55 1.63 -18.39
C LEU A 3 -9.03 1.04 -17.05
N SER A 4 -10.01 0.14 -17.08
CA SER A 4 -10.53 -0.62 -15.93
C SER A 4 -9.42 -1.32 -15.13
N LEU A 5 -8.61 -2.12 -15.81
CA LEU A 5 -7.48 -2.84 -15.22
C LEU A 5 -6.43 -1.88 -14.67
N LYS A 6 -6.16 -0.78 -15.37
CA LYS A 6 -5.18 0.23 -14.94
C LYS A 6 -5.61 0.95 -13.68
N LYS A 7 -6.89 1.34 -13.59
CA LYS A 7 -7.48 1.97 -12.41
C LYS A 7 -7.33 1.05 -11.20
N GLY A 8 -7.81 -0.19 -11.32
CA GLY A 8 -7.73 -1.16 -10.23
C GLY A 8 -6.30 -1.51 -9.81
N PHE A 9 -5.41 -1.77 -10.78
CA PHE A 9 -4.00 -2.08 -10.48
C PHE A 9 -3.28 -0.93 -9.77
N SER A 10 -3.42 0.31 -10.26
CA SER A 10 -2.72 1.47 -9.68
C SER A 10 -3.24 1.78 -8.27
N PHE A 11 -4.55 1.65 -8.07
CA PHE A 11 -5.18 1.81 -6.75
C PHE A 11 -4.70 0.72 -5.78
N GLY A 12 -4.82 -0.55 -6.18
CA GLY A 12 -4.42 -1.68 -5.34
C GLY A 12 -2.93 -1.67 -4.97
N LEU A 13 -2.05 -1.36 -5.93
CA LEU A 13 -0.62 -1.18 -5.68
C LEU A 13 -0.38 -0.07 -4.64
N THR A 14 -0.93 1.11 -4.88
CA THR A 14 -0.69 2.28 -4.00
C THR A 14 -1.19 2.00 -2.59
N SER A 15 -2.43 1.52 -2.47
CA SER A 15 -3.04 1.19 -1.19
C SER A 15 -2.29 0.07 -0.47
N GLY A 16 -1.90 -0.99 -1.20
CA GLY A 16 -1.14 -2.11 -0.64
C GLY A 16 0.22 -1.70 -0.09
N ILE A 17 0.93 -0.79 -0.77
CA ILE A 17 2.19 -0.25 -0.27
C ILE A 17 1.96 0.64 0.95
N ILE A 18 1.08 1.64 0.84
CA ILE A 18 0.91 2.68 1.86
C ILE A 18 0.37 2.10 3.18
N THR A 19 -0.67 1.28 3.13
CA THR A 19 -1.25 0.70 4.35
C THR A 19 -0.29 -0.27 5.02
N THR A 20 0.40 -1.10 4.24
CA THR A 20 1.37 -2.06 4.79
C THR A 20 2.58 -1.38 5.40
N LEU A 21 3.11 -0.33 4.75
CA LEU A 21 4.17 0.51 5.32
C LEU A 21 3.75 1.13 6.65
N GLY A 22 2.61 1.81 6.66
CA GLY A 22 2.12 2.50 7.84
C GLY A 22 1.98 1.55 9.02
N MET A 23 1.36 0.40 8.78
CA MET A 23 1.16 -0.62 9.81
C MET A 23 2.48 -1.25 10.28
N ILE A 24 3.40 -1.63 9.38
CA ILE A 24 4.68 -2.24 9.79
C ILE A 24 5.47 -1.29 10.68
N VAL A 25 5.56 -0.01 10.29
CA VAL A 25 6.28 1.02 11.05
C VAL A 25 5.63 1.22 12.42
N GLY A 26 4.31 1.43 12.46
CA GLY A 26 3.60 1.66 13.73
C GLY A 26 3.63 0.46 14.69
N LEU A 27 3.46 -0.76 14.17
CA LEU A 27 3.53 -1.97 14.99
C LEU A 27 4.95 -2.29 15.46
N ASN A 28 5.96 -1.96 14.67
CA ASN A 28 7.35 -2.13 15.08
C ASN A 28 7.67 -1.25 16.28
N GLU A 29 7.36 0.05 16.24
CA GLU A 29 7.61 0.93 17.37
C GLU A 29 6.76 0.61 18.60
N GLY A 30 5.50 0.19 18.38
CA GLY A 30 4.61 -0.13 19.49
C GLY A 30 4.97 -1.41 20.24
N THR A 31 5.64 -2.37 19.59
CA THR A 31 5.79 -3.74 20.14
C THR A 31 7.18 -4.34 20.02
N HIS A 32 7.95 -3.99 18.99
CA HIS A 32 9.20 -4.67 18.59
C HIS A 32 9.07 -6.20 18.39
N LEU A 33 7.85 -6.73 18.27
CA LEU A 33 7.59 -8.16 18.14
C LEU A 33 7.36 -8.56 16.68
N LYS A 34 8.29 -9.37 16.15
CA LYS A 34 8.22 -9.90 14.78
C LYS A 34 6.91 -10.65 14.50
N SER A 35 6.38 -11.39 15.47
CA SER A 35 5.11 -12.12 15.34
C SER A 35 3.91 -11.19 15.15
N VAL A 36 3.90 -10.05 15.85
CA VAL A 36 2.83 -9.04 15.74
C VAL A 36 2.86 -8.39 14.36
N VAL A 37 4.04 -7.95 13.90
CA VAL A 37 4.20 -7.34 12.57
C VAL A 37 3.82 -8.32 11.46
N MET A 38 4.28 -9.57 11.53
CA MET A 38 3.94 -10.61 10.54
C MET A 38 2.44 -10.90 10.51
N SER A 39 1.80 -10.99 11.68
CA SER A 39 0.35 -11.21 11.77
C SER A 39 -0.42 -10.03 11.19
N GLY A 40 0.03 -8.80 11.49
CA GLY A 40 -0.50 -7.57 10.91
C GLY A 40 -0.52 -7.63 9.38
N ILE A 41 0.63 -7.90 8.77
CA ILE A 41 0.76 -7.99 7.29
C ILE A 41 -0.21 -9.00 6.70
N LEU A 42 -0.25 -10.22 7.23
CA LEU A 42 -1.12 -11.26 6.67
C LEU A 42 -2.61 -10.91 6.80
N ILE A 43 -3.02 -10.38 7.95
CA ILE A 43 -4.41 -10.00 8.21
C ILE A 43 -4.82 -8.86 7.27
N ILE A 44 -4.04 -7.79 7.20
CA ILE A 44 -4.39 -6.66 6.31
C ILE A 44 -4.29 -7.07 4.84
N ALA A 45 -3.31 -7.88 4.45
CA ALA A 45 -3.14 -8.27 3.06
C ALA A 45 -4.37 -9.00 2.52
N VAL A 46 -5.08 -9.75 3.37
CA VAL A 46 -6.33 -10.41 2.98
C VAL A 46 -7.54 -9.49 3.20
N ALA A 47 -7.76 -9.03 4.44
CA ALA A 47 -8.98 -8.31 4.79
C ALA A 47 -9.07 -6.96 4.08
N ASP A 48 -7.97 -6.21 4.04
CA ASP A 48 -7.91 -4.88 3.46
C ASP A 48 -7.89 -4.92 1.92
N SER A 49 -7.37 -6.00 1.32
CA SER A 49 -7.46 -6.23 -0.12
C SER A 49 -8.88 -6.55 -0.58
N LEU A 50 -9.61 -7.36 0.19
CA LEU A 50 -11.02 -7.63 -0.07
C LEU A 50 -11.87 -6.37 0.13
N SER A 51 -11.62 -5.62 1.20
CA SER A 51 -12.29 -4.34 1.49
C SER A 51 -12.13 -3.34 0.35
N ASP A 52 -10.90 -3.10 -0.10
CA ASP A 52 -10.61 -2.16 -1.18
C ASP A 52 -11.14 -2.62 -2.54
N ALA A 53 -11.05 -3.92 -2.84
CA ALA A 53 -11.60 -4.46 -4.07
C ALA A 53 -13.12 -4.29 -4.10
N PHE A 54 -13.79 -4.55 -2.99
CA PHE A 54 -15.22 -4.34 -2.86
C PHE A 54 -15.58 -2.85 -2.93
N GLY A 55 -14.81 -1.97 -2.27
CA GLY A 55 -14.96 -0.52 -2.39
C GLY A 55 -14.82 -0.03 -3.83
N MET A 56 -13.84 -0.56 -4.57
CA MET A 56 -13.67 -0.26 -5.98
C MET A 56 -14.86 -0.75 -6.82
N HIS A 57 -15.35 -1.97 -6.55
CA HIS A 57 -16.53 -2.52 -7.22
C HIS A 57 -17.74 -1.59 -7.09
N ILE A 58 -18.09 -1.21 -5.86
CA ILE A 58 -19.22 -0.35 -5.56
C ILE A 58 -19.01 1.05 -6.16
N SER A 59 -17.79 1.58 -6.15
CA SER A 59 -17.47 2.87 -6.77
C SER A 59 -17.74 2.85 -8.27
N GLU A 60 -17.27 1.85 -9.00
CA GLU A 60 -17.49 1.75 -10.46
C GLU A 60 -18.95 1.49 -10.81
N GLU A 61 -19.65 0.67 -10.02
CA GLU A 61 -21.08 0.40 -10.19
C GLU A 61 -21.91 1.68 -9.98
N SER A 62 -21.54 2.49 -8.99
CA SER A 62 -22.24 3.75 -8.67
C SER A 62 -22.11 4.80 -9.79
N GLU A 63 -21.04 4.77 -10.58
CA GLU A 63 -20.86 5.69 -11.71
C GLU A 63 -21.89 5.46 -12.85
N ASN A 64 -22.54 4.28 -12.90
CA ASN A 64 -23.54 3.89 -13.92
C ASN A 64 -23.09 4.11 -15.38
N GLN A 65 -21.78 4.14 -15.62
CA GLN A 65 -21.17 4.41 -16.93
C GLN A 65 -20.31 3.24 -17.42
N HIS A 66 -19.92 2.33 -16.53
CA HIS A 66 -19.05 1.21 -16.82
C HIS A 66 -19.84 -0.08 -17.04
N SER A 67 -19.37 -0.90 -17.98
CA SER A 67 -19.97 -2.22 -18.19
C SER A 67 -19.67 -3.16 -17.03
N HIS A 68 -20.53 -4.16 -16.82
CA HIS A 68 -20.32 -5.15 -15.75
C HIS A 68 -18.94 -5.83 -15.83
N ARG A 69 -18.42 -6.01 -17.05
CA ARG A 69 -17.08 -6.54 -17.28
C ARG A 69 -15.99 -5.59 -16.77
N GLU A 70 -16.09 -4.29 -17.03
CA GLU A 70 -15.10 -3.30 -16.59
C GLU A 70 -15.07 -3.17 -15.06
N ILE A 71 -16.24 -3.21 -14.42
CA ILE A 71 -16.37 -3.22 -12.96
C ILE A 71 -15.63 -4.41 -12.34
N TRP A 72 -15.82 -5.63 -12.89
CA TRP A 72 -15.10 -6.80 -12.40
C TRP A 72 -13.61 -6.77 -12.73
N GLU A 73 -13.22 -6.23 -13.89
CA GLU A 73 -11.82 -6.05 -14.27
C GLU A 73 -11.09 -5.14 -13.25
N SER A 74 -11.67 -4.01 -12.86
CA SER A 74 -11.08 -3.13 -11.84
C SER A 74 -11.06 -3.76 -10.45
N THR A 75 -12.14 -4.46 -10.06
CA THR A 75 -12.27 -5.15 -8.77
C THR A 75 -11.17 -6.20 -8.58
N ILE A 76 -11.01 -7.10 -9.56
CA ILE A 76 -10.02 -8.18 -9.50
C ILE A 76 -8.61 -7.59 -9.59
N ALA A 77 -8.40 -6.58 -10.43
CA ALA A 77 -7.10 -5.91 -10.52
C ALA A 77 -6.70 -5.25 -9.19
N THR A 78 -7.64 -4.58 -8.50
CA THR A 78 -7.42 -4.02 -7.16
C THR A 78 -7.07 -5.10 -6.15
N PHE A 79 -7.87 -6.17 -6.07
CA PHE A 79 -7.64 -7.27 -5.13
C PHE A 79 -6.25 -7.89 -5.32
N LEU A 80 -5.93 -8.30 -6.55
CA LEU A 80 -4.68 -8.99 -6.85
C LEU A 80 -3.47 -8.08 -6.66
N ALA A 81 -3.55 -6.82 -7.10
CA ALA A 81 -2.46 -5.87 -6.90
C ALA A 81 -2.22 -5.63 -5.41
N LYS A 82 -3.26 -5.29 -4.65
CA LYS A 82 -3.13 -4.98 -3.22
C LYS A 82 -2.60 -6.17 -2.43
N LEU A 83 -3.17 -7.36 -2.64
CA LEU A 83 -2.72 -8.59 -2.00
C LEU A 83 -1.26 -8.88 -2.33
N PHE A 84 -0.90 -8.85 -3.61
CA PHE A 84 0.47 -9.14 -4.05
C PHE A 84 1.48 -8.18 -3.44
N PHE A 85 1.26 -6.86 -3.56
CA PHE A 85 2.19 -5.86 -3.07
C PHE A 85 2.28 -5.86 -1.53
N ALA A 86 1.18 -6.07 -0.81
CA ALA A 86 1.23 -6.23 0.64
C ALA A 86 2.08 -7.45 1.06
N LEU A 87 1.93 -8.59 0.37
CA LEU A 87 2.72 -9.80 0.65
C LEU A 87 4.22 -9.63 0.37
N THR A 88 4.63 -8.71 -0.51
CA THR A 88 6.07 -8.46 -0.76
C THR A 88 6.82 -8.00 0.48
N PHE A 89 6.16 -7.34 1.44
CA PHE A 89 6.76 -6.89 2.70
C PHE A 89 7.11 -8.02 3.67
N ILE A 90 6.59 -9.23 3.45
CA ILE A 90 6.99 -10.40 4.21
C ILE A 90 8.46 -10.75 3.92
N ILE A 91 8.94 -10.51 2.69
CA ILE A 91 10.27 -10.94 2.25
C ILE A 91 11.37 -10.29 3.12
N PRO A 92 11.43 -8.96 3.31
CA PRO A 92 12.39 -8.35 4.22
C PRO A 92 12.32 -8.90 5.65
N ILE A 93 11.11 -9.14 6.17
CA ILE A 93 10.91 -9.61 7.55
C ILE A 93 11.41 -11.04 7.73
N LEU A 94 11.29 -11.91 6.73
CA LEU A 94 11.82 -13.27 6.83
C LEU A 94 13.35 -13.31 6.79
N ILE A 95 13.99 -12.39 6.05
CA ILE A 95 15.43 -12.40 5.80
C ILE A 95 16.21 -11.63 6.87
N PHE A 96 15.69 -10.50 7.34
CA PHE A 96 16.42 -9.58 8.22
C PHE A 96 15.89 -9.59 9.68
N LYS A 97 16.66 -8.97 10.58
CA LYS A 97 16.17 -8.57 11.91
C LYS A 97 15.11 -7.49 11.75
N LEU A 98 14.17 -7.41 12.69
CA LEU A 98 12.97 -6.60 12.54
C LEU A 98 13.27 -5.13 12.20
N ASP A 99 14.15 -4.46 12.95
CA ASP A 99 14.50 -3.05 12.71
C ASP A 99 15.05 -2.82 11.30
N ILE A 100 15.95 -3.71 10.84
CA ILE A 100 16.53 -3.66 9.49
C ILE A 100 15.45 -3.99 8.44
N ALA A 101 14.58 -4.96 8.73
CA ALA A 101 13.50 -5.36 7.84
C ALA A 101 12.51 -4.21 7.59
N VAL A 102 12.20 -3.43 8.63
CA VAL A 102 11.34 -2.23 8.51
C VAL A 102 12.00 -1.21 7.59
N ILE A 103 13.28 -0.88 7.80
CA ILE A 103 14.00 0.09 6.96
C ILE A 103 14.03 -0.38 5.50
N VAL A 104 14.35 -1.65 5.25
CA VAL A 104 14.33 -2.25 3.90
C VAL A 104 12.93 -2.19 3.31
N GLY A 105 11.89 -2.45 4.11
CA GLY A 105 10.49 -2.31 3.72
C GLY A 105 10.14 -0.89 3.29
N VAL A 106 10.53 0.13 4.08
CA VAL A 106 10.33 1.54 3.73
C VAL A 106 10.98 1.88 2.40
N ILE A 107 12.24 1.50 2.21
CA ILE A 107 12.96 1.73 0.96
C ILE A 107 12.24 1.04 -0.22
N TRP A 108 11.84 -0.23 -0.04
CA TRP A 108 11.09 -0.98 -1.05
C TRP A 108 9.78 -0.29 -1.43
N GLY A 109 8.96 0.09 -0.45
CA GLY A 109 7.69 0.74 -0.71
C GLY A 109 7.86 2.10 -1.41
N LEU A 110 8.83 2.90 -0.99
CA LEU A 110 9.14 4.18 -1.66
C LEU A 110 9.60 3.97 -3.11
N ILE A 111 10.42 2.95 -3.39
CA ILE A 111 10.83 2.61 -4.76
C ILE A 111 9.61 2.23 -5.60
N VAL A 112 8.72 1.39 -5.09
CA VAL A 112 7.53 0.95 -5.84
C VAL A 112 6.58 2.12 -6.13
N ILE A 113 6.33 3.02 -5.16
CA ILE A 113 5.53 4.23 -5.37
C ILE A 113 6.18 5.16 -6.38
N CYS A 114 7.50 5.35 -6.28
CA CYS A 114 8.29 6.16 -7.20
C CYS A 114 8.19 5.64 -8.64
N LEU A 115 8.32 4.32 -8.83
CA LEU A 115 8.17 3.66 -10.12
C LEU A 115 6.76 3.81 -10.69
N LEU A 116 5.71 3.59 -9.88
CA LEU A 116 4.32 3.78 -10.34
C LEU A 116 4.07 5.24 -10.74
N SER A 117 4.54 6.19 -9.92
CA SER A 117 4.40 7.62 -10.17
C SER A 117 5.09 8.05 -11.45
N TYR A 118 6.28 7.52 -11.72
CA TYR A 118 7.00 7.74 -12.97
C TYR A 118 6.20 7.26 -14.18
N LEU A 119 5.69 6.02 -14.13
CA LEU A 119 4.90 5.43 -15.21
C LEU A 119 3.62 6.23 -15.48
N MET A 120 2.91 6.65 -14.43
CA MET A 120 1.70 7.46 -14.54
C MET A 120 1.98 8.82 -15.18
N ALA A 121 3.02 9.51 -14.70
CA ALA A 121 3.37 10.84 -15.21
C ALA A 121 3.81 10.80 -16.68
N TYR A 122 4.58 9.76 -17.06
CA TYR A 122 5.00 9.55 -18.44
C TYR A 122 3.80 9.38 -19.39
N GLU A 123 2.80 8.59 -18.98
CA GLU A 123 1.59 8.38 -19.78
C GLU A 123 0.67 9.62 -19.82
N GLN A 124 0.64 10.41 -18.74
CA GLN A 124 -0.14 11.65 -18.65
C GLN A 124 0.54 12.85 -19.35
N LYS A 125 1.79 12.70 -19.81
CA LYS A 125 2.64 13.79 -20.35
C LYS A 125 2.78 14.96 -19.38
N GLU A 126 2.71 14.66 -18.09
CA GLU A 126 2.84 15.62 -17.00
C GLU A 126 4.28 15.69 -16.51
N ASN A 127 4.59 16.69 -15.68
CA ASN A 127 5.92 16.79 -15.08
C ASN A 127 6.16 15.62 -14.10
N THR A 128 7.01 14.68 -14.52
CA THR A 128 7.34 13.46 -13.77
C THR A 128 7.89 13.75 -12.37
N PHE A 129 8.79 14.73 -12.25
CA PHE A 129 9.41 15.06 -10.98
C PHE A 129 8.38 15.61 -9.97
N LYS A 130 7.44 16.43 -10.44
CA LYS A 130 6.37 16.98 -9.60
C LYS A 130 5.49 15.89 -9.01
N ILE A 131 4.97 14.97 -9.85
CA ILE A 131 4.08 13.88 -9.40
C ILE A 131 4.81 12.93 -8.44
N MET A 132 6.06 12.58 -8.73
CA MET A 132 6.86 11.72 -7.86
C MET A 132 7.05 12.35 -6.48
N ILE A 133 7.34 13.66 -6.41
CA ILE A 133 7.49 14.36 -5.14
C ILE A 133 6.17 14.37 -4.36
N GLU A 134 5.05 14.68 -5.01
CA GLU A 134 3.73 14.71 -4.35
C GLU A 134 3.40 13.36 -3.70
N HIS A 135 3.56 12.26 -4.44
CA HIS A 135 3.27 10.92 -3.92
C HIS A 135 4.28 10.48 -2.85
N LEU A 136 5.57 10.82 -2.99
CA LEU A 136 6.58 10.52 -1.98
C LEU A 136 6.34 11.29 -0.68
N ILE A 137 5.90 12.55 -0.76
CA ILE A 137 5.53 13.34 0.43
C ILE A 137 4.36 12.67 1.16
N ILE A 138 3.35 12.20 0.43
CA ILE A 138 2.22 11.48 1.05
C ILE A 138 2.73 10.20 1.74
N ALA A 139 3.55 9.40 1.06
CA ALA A 139 4.10 8.17 1.61
C ALA A 139 4.96 8.39 2.86
N VAL A 140 5.82 9.42 2.84
CA VAL A 140 6.67 9.80 3.97
C VAL A 140 5.82 10.28 5.15
N ASN A 141 4.78 11.08 4.91
CA ASN A 141 3.87 11.50 5.96
C ASN A 141 3.17 10.32 6.63
N VAL A 142 2.75 9.30 5.87
CA VAL A 142 2.18 8.08 6.45
C VAL A 142 3.18 7.41 7.38
N VAL A 143 4.43 7.24 6.97
CA VAL A 143 5.49 6.66 7.82
C VAL A 143 5.71 7.48 9.09
N ILE A 144 5.79 8.80 8.99
CA ILE A 144 6.01 9.69 10.14
C ILE A 144 4.83 9.57 11.12
N PHE A 145 3.60 9.69 10.64
CA PHE A 145 2.43 9.68 11.52
C PHE A 145 2.24 8.31 12.19
N THR A 146 2.43 7.20 11.48
CA THR A 146 2.28 5.89 12.11
C THR A 146 3.41 5.56 13.07
N HIS A 147 4.64 6.03 12.82
CA HIS A 147 5.74 5.96 13.78
C HIS A 147 5.39 6.71 15.06
N LEU A 148 4.97 7.97 14.96
CA LEU A 148 4.58 8.79 16.11
C LEU A 148 3.43 8.20 16.91
N ILE A 149 2.44 7.60 16.23
CA ILE A 149 1.32 6.90 16.89
C ILE A 149 1.83 5.66 17.62
N GLY A 150 2.74 4.88 17.00
CA GLY A 150 3.37 3.71 17.62
C GLY A 150 4.12 4.07 18.90
N ASP A 151 4.99 5.08 18.82
CA ASP A 151 5.74 5.64 19.95
C ASP A 151 4.81 6.11 21.07
N PHE A 152 3.76 6.85 20.71
CA PHE A 152 2.79 7.36 21.69
C PHE A 152 2.10 6.23 22.45
N ILE A 153 1.62 5.20 21.74
CA ILE A 153 1.00 4.04 22.37
C ILE A 153 2.01 3.27 23.23
N SER A 154 3.24 3.08 22.75
CA SER A 154 4.32 2.43 23.52
C SER A 154 4.57 3.18 24.84
N SER A 155 4.63 4.52 24.82
CA SER A 155 4.89 5.33 26.01
C SER A 155 3.81 5.25 27.11
N ILE A 156 2.58 4.84 26.76
CA ILE A 156 1.47 4.71 27.70
C ILE A 156 1.35 3.29 28.24
N PHE A 157 1.66 2.29 27.41
CA PHE A 157 1.31 0.88 27.67
C PHE A 157 2.52 -0.06 27.87
N ASN A 158 3.76 0.39 27.63
CA ASN A 158 5.01 -0.34 27.93
C ASN A 158 5.78 0.33 29.07
#